data_AF-A0A349K967-F1
#
_entry.id   AF-A0A349K967-F1
#
_cell.length_a   1.000
_cell.length_b   1.000
_cell.length_c   1.000
_cell.angle_alpha   90.00
_cell.angle_beta   90.00
_cell.angle_gamma   90.00
#
_symmetry.space_group_name_H-M   'P 1'
#
loop_
_entity.id
_entity.type
_entity.pdbx_description
1 polymer ?
#
loop_
_entity_poly.entity_id
_entity_poly.type
_entity_poly.pdbx_seq_one_letter_code
_entity_poly.pdbx_strand_id
1 'polypeptide(L)'
;MSETLIASNRRATYDYEILESIEAGLVLKSSEIKSIRANRVNLAGSYAFPSNGELWLHNTHIAQYPYSRGQNHHPLRSRKLLLRRQELRKYVSAAQQKGYT
;
A
#
# COMPACT_ATOMS: atom_id res chain seq x y z
N MET A 1 -3.52 -23.66 0.44
CA MET A 1 -2.41 -22.68 0.51
C MET A 1 -2.66 -21.85 1.75
N SER A 2 -1.71 -21.75 2.68
CA SER A 2 -1.87 -20.97 3.90
C SER A 2 -1.62 -19.48 3.62
N GLU A 3 -2.61 -18.64 3.90
CA GLU A 3 -2.40 -17.20 3.95
C GLU A 3 -1.52 -16.86 5.15
N THR A 4 -0.29 -16.42 4.87
CA THR A 4 0.61 -15.91 5.91
C THR A 4 0.45 -14.41 5.98
N LEU A 5 -0.05 -13.90 7.11
CA LEU A 5 -0.13 -12.46 7.35
C LEU A 5 1.28 -11.89 7.44
N ILE A 6 1.67 -11.06 6.46
CA ILE A 6 3.00 -10.46 6.41
C ILE A 6 3.06 -9.18 7.26
N ALA A 7 2.09 -8.30 7.10
CA ALA A 7 2.03 -7.03 7.81
C ALA A 7 0.59 -6.55 7.97
N SER A 8 0.31 -5.92 9.10
CA SER A 8 -0.97 -5.29 9.40
C SER A 8 -0.71 -3.96 10.10
N ASN A 9 -1.38 -2.90 9.66
CA ASN A 9 -1.30 -1.59 10.32
C ASN A 9 -2.29 -1.53 11.49
N ARG A 10 -1.85 -1.97 12.66
CA ARG A 10 -2.69 -1.91 13.87
C ARG A 10 -3.01 -0.48 14.30
N ARG A 11 -2.20 0.52 13.93
CA ARG A 11 -2.47 1.94 14.28
C ARG A 11 -3.66 2.51 13.53
N ALA A 12 -3.95 2.01 12.32
CA ALA A 12 -5.09 2.47 11.52
C ALA A 12 -6.41 2.34 12.28
N THR A 13 -6.62 1.26 13.04
CA THR A 13 -7.84 1.04 13.84
C THR A 13 -7.92 1.87 15.11
N TYR A 14 -6.81 2.46 15.56
CA TYR A 14 -6.80 3.35 16.73
C TYR A 14 -6.98 4.82 16.33
N ASP A 15 -6.31 5.23 15.24
CA ASP A 15 -6.28 6.62 14.80
C ASP A 15 -7.49 6.99 13.91
N TYR A 16 -8.12 6.00 13.27
CA TYR A 16 -9.21 6.19 12.31
C TYR A 16 -10.36 5.20 12.54
N GLU A 17 -11.56 5.60 12.15
CA GLU A 17 -12.72 4.71 12.06
C GLU A 17 -12.78 4.07 10.67
N ILE A 18 -12.73 2.73 10.62
CA ILE A 18 -12.77 1.99 9.37
C ILE A 18 -14.22 1.78 8.95
N LEU A 19 -14.65 2.48 7.90
CA LEU A 19 -16.00 2.38 7.37
C LEU A 19 -16.19 1.18 6.42
N GLU A 20 -15.21 0.94 5.55
CA GLU A 20 -15.25 -0.11 4.53
C GLU A 20 -13.85 -0.66 4.31
N SER A 21 -13.75 -1.97 4.07
CA SER A 21 -12.50 -2.65 3.72
C SER A 21 -12.61 -3.22 2.31
N ILE A 22 -11.56 -3.05 1.52
CA ILE A 22 -11.48 -3.58 0.16
C ILE A 22 -10.18 -4.32 -0.07
N GLU A 23 -10.22 -5.26 -1.00
CA GLU A 23 -9.04 -5.96 -1.47
C GLU A 23 -8.48 -5.26 -2.71
N ALA A 24 -7.18 -5.02 -2.71
CA ALA A 24 -6.47 -4.41 -3.84
C ALA A 24 -5.18 -5.16 -4.14
N GLY A 25 -4.89 -5.33 -5.42
CA GLY A 25 -3.56 -5.77 -5.86
C GLY A 25 -2.54 -4.64 -5.72
N LEU A 26 -1.27 -4.97 -5.52
CA LEU A 26 -0.22 -3.96 -5.33
C LEU A 26 0.92 -4.18 -6.30
N VAL A 27 1.32 -3.11 -7.01
CA VAL A 27 2.39 -3.19 -8.01
C VAL A 27 3.76 -3.08 -7.33
N LEU A 28 4.46 -4.21 -7.26
CA LEU A 28 5.75 -4.36 -6.59
C LEU A 28 6.90 -4.64 -7.56
N LYS A 29 8.10 -4.21 -7.18
CA LYS A 29 9.36 -4.64 -7.79
C LYS A 29 9.85 -5.95 -7.16
N SER A 30 10.68 -6.69 -7.90
CA SER A 30 11.28 -7.94 -7.43
C SER A 30 12.05 -7.81 -6.10
N SER A 31 12.79 -6.71 -5.91
CA SER A 31 13.50 -6.44 -4.66
C SER A 31 12.56 -6.13 -3.49
N GLU A 32 11.38 -5.54 -3.75
CA GLU A 32 10.35 -5.30 -2.72
C GLU A 32 9.71 -6.62 -2.29
N ILE A 33 9.40 -7.51 -3.24
CA ILE A 33 8.86 -8.85 -2.93
C ILE A 33 9.81 -9.60 -1.99
N LYS A 34 11.13 -9.53 -2.26
CA LYS A 34 12.14 -10.16 -1.39
C LYS A 34 12.16 -9.55 0.02
N SER A 35 12.08 -8.22 0.14
CA SER A 35 12.02 -7.54 1.44
C SER A 35 10.74 -7.83 2.22
N ILE A 36 9.59 -7.85 1.55
CA ILE A 36 8.28 -8.14 2.15
C ILE A 36 8.26 -9.59 2.67
N ARG A 37 8.75 -10.55 1.88
CA ARG A 37 8.90 -11.95 2.33
C ARG A 37 9.84 -12.12 3.53
N ALA A 38 10.75 -11.18 3.73
CA ALA A 38 11.63 -11.12 4.90
C ALA A 38 11.03 -10.31 6.07
N ASN A 39 9.72 -9.99 6.04
CA ASN A 39 9.01 -9.18 7.03
C ASN A 39 9.60 -7.77 7.23
N ARG A 40 10.24 -7.20 6.20
CA ARG A 40 10.85 -5.86 6.27
C ARG A 40 9.96 -4.78 5.66
N VAL A 41 8.71 -4.72 6.12
CA VAL A 41 7.71 -3.74 5.69
C VAL A 41 7.05 -3.09 6.89
N ASN A 42 6.82 -1.78 6.80
CA ASN A 42 6.07 -1.01 7.77
C ASN A 42 5.00 -0.19 7.05
N LEU A 43 3.76 -0.36 7.51
CA LEU A 43 2.56 0.32 7.00
C LEU A 43 2.11 1.46 7.92
N ALA A 44 2.85 1.76 9.00
CA ALA A 44 2.50 2.86 9.89
C ALA A 44 2.52 4.20 9.15
N GLY A 45 1.39 4.91 9.19
CA GLY A 45 1.23 6.20 8.50
C GLY A 45 1.11 6.09 6.98
N SER A 46 0.94 4.89 6.40
CA SER A 46 0.62 4.76 4.99
C SER A 46 -0.85 5.13 4.72
N TYR A 47 -1.10 5.76 3.57
CA TYR A 47 -2.43 6.17 3.14
C TYR A 47 -2.56 6.04 1.62
N ALA A 48 -3.79 5.90 1.14
CA ALA A 48 -4.08 5.86 -0.28
C ALA A 48 -4.46 7.27 -0.77
N PHE A 49 -3.90 7.70 -1.89
CA PHE A 49 -4.19 8.99 -2.49
C PHE A 49 -4.55 8.83 -3.98
N PRO A 50 -5.67 9.42 -4.44
CA PRO A 50 -6.04 9.39 -5.85
C PRO A 50 -5.14 10.34 -6.65
N SER A 51 -4.51 9.84 -7.71
CA SER A 51 -3.69 10.64 -8.62
C SER A 51 -3.89 10.19 -10.06
N ASN A 52 -4.18 11.13 -10.97
CA ASN A 52 -4.36 10.88 -12.40
C ASN A 52 -5.41 9.79 -12.74
N GLY A 53 -6.49 9.71 -11.95
CA GLY A 53 -7.53 8.69 -12.15
C GLY A 53 -7.10 7.28 -11.74
N GLU A 54 -6.03 7.16 -10.94
CA GLU A 54 -5.56 5.92 -10.33
C GLU A 54 -5.43 6.09 -8.81
N LEU A 55 -5.34 4.98 -8.07
CA LEU A 55 -5.14 5.02 -6.63
C LEU A 55 -3.70 4.59 -6.30
N TRP A 56 -3.03 5.40 -5.49
CA TRP A 56 -1.63 5.19 -5.12
C TRP A 56 -1.49 5.06 -3.61
N LEU A 57 -0.73 4.08 -3.16
CA LEU A 57 -0.35 3.92 -1.77
C LEU A 57 0.92 4.73 -1.49
N HIS A 58 0.80 5.70 -0.59
CA HIS A 58 1.87 6.59 -0.16
C HIS A 58 2.38 6.21 1.24
N ASN A 59 3.57 6.71 1.58
CA ASN A 59 4.20 6.59 2.90
C ASN A 59 4.32 5.15 3.43
N THR A 60 4.35 4.16 2.53
CA THR A 60 4.65 2.78 2.88
C THR A 60 6.14 2.55 2.85
N HIS A 61 6.71 2.16 3.98
CA HIS A 61 8.14 1.93 4.11
C HIS A 61 8.47 0.45 3.89
N ILE A 62 9.14 0.14 2.78
CA ILE A 62 9.69 -1.20 2.52
C ILE A 62 11.20 -1.09 2.55
N ALA A 63 11.85 -1.79 3.48
CA ALA A 63 13.30 -1.69 3.60
C ALA A 63 13.98 -2.30 2.37
N GLN A 64 15.13 -1.76 1.98
CA GLN A 64 15.91 -2.32 0.88
C GLN A 64 16.36 -3.75 1.19
N TYR A 65 16.43 -4.57 0.14
CA TYR A 65 16.91 -5.94 0.27
C TYR A 65 18.45 -5.91 0.32
N PRO A 66 19.09 -6.32 1.44
CA PRO A 66 20.53 -6.12 1.66
C PRO A 66 21.41 -6.91 0.69
N TYR A 67 20.90 -8.01 0.13
CA TYR A 67 21.65 -8.84 -0.83
C TYR A 67 21.43 -8.42 -2.29
N SER A 68 20.81 -7.27 -2.54
CA SER A 68 20.65 -6.72 -3.88
C SER A 68 21.92 -5.97 -4.29
N ARG A 69 22.58 -6.46 -5.35
CA ARG A 69 23.87 -5.94 -5.82
C ARG A 69 23.78 -4.69 -6.71
N GLY A 70 22.58 -4.12 -6.94
CA GLY A 70 22.48 -2.93 -7.81
C GLY A 70 21.08 -2.46 -8.21
N GLN A 71 20.01 -3.22 -7.91
CA GLN A 71 18.63 -2.83 -8.23
C GLN A 71 17.79 -2.62 -6.98
N ASN A 72 18.26 -1.71 -6.12
CA ASN A 72 17.50 -1.31 -4.94
C ASN A 72 16.33 -0.41 -5.31
N HIS A 73 15.19 -0.65 -4.67
CA HIS A 73 14.04 0.24 -4.74
C HIS A 73 14.20 1.36 -3.71
N HIS A 74 13.51 2.48 -3.94
CA HIS A 74 13.38 3.51 -2.91
C HIS A 74 12.39 3.04 -1.84
N PRO A 75 12.72 3.08 -0.53
CA PRO A 75 11.87 2.54 0.52
C PRO A 75 10.45 3.13 0.56
N LEU A 76 10.37 4.46 0.39
CA LEU A 76 9.12 5.24 0.45
C LEU A 76 8.50 5.47 -0.93
N ARG A 77 8.82 4.65 -1.93
CA ARG A 77 8.24 4.76 -3.27
C ARG A 77 6.71 4.63 -3.22
N SER A 78 5.98 5.51 -3.89
CA SER A 78 4.54 5.34 -4.07
C SER A 78 4.24 4.12 -4.93
N ARG A 79 3.26 3.31 -4.51
CA ARG A 79 2.93 2.03 -5.16
C ARG A 79 1.51 2.08 -5.69
N LYS A 80 1.32 1.72 -6.95
CA LYS A 80 0.01 1.69 -7.58
C LYS A 80 -0.84 0.57 -7.00
N LEU A 81 -2.09 0.90 -6.66
CA LEU A 81 -3.11 -0.06 -6.27
C LEU A 81 -3.93 -0.48 -7.48
N LEU A 82 -4.18 -1.78 -7.58
CA LEU A 82 -4.95 -2.42 -8.65
C LEU A 82 -6.31 -2.80 -8.08
N LEU A 83 -7.35 -2.13 -8.58
CA LEU A 83 -8.74 -2.29 -8.19
C LEU A 83 -9.60 -2.49 -9.44
N ARG A 84 -10.82 -3.01 -9.28
CA ARG A 84 -11.78 -3.05 -10.39
C ARG A 84 -12.15 -1.62 -10.78
N ARG A 85 -12.35 -1.36 -12.08
CA ARG A 85 -12.65 -0.01 -12.60
C ARG A 85 -13.88 0.66 -11.96
N GLN A 86 -14.87 -0.12 -11.51
CA GLN A 86 -16.05 0.39 -10.81
C GLN A 86 -15.70 0.84 -9.39
N GLU A 87 -14.98 0.02 -8.63
CA GLU A 87 -14.49 0.34 -7.27
C GLU A 87 -13.57 1.55 -7.29
N LEU A 88 -12.61 1.59 -8.22
CA LEU A 88 -11.67 2.68 -8.32
C LEU A 88 -12.37 4.03 -8.51
N ARG A 89 -13.43 4.11 -9.31
CA ARG A 89 -14.22 5.34 -9.46
C ARG A 89 -14.95 5.73 -8.17
N LYS A 90 -15.51 4.76 -7.43
CA LYS A 90 -16.17 5.00 -6.15
C LYS A 90 -15.18 5.62 -5.14
N TYR A 91 -14.01 4.99 -4.96
CA TYR A 91 -13.03 5.43 -3.96
C TYR A 91 -12.27 6.69 -4.37
N VAL A 92 -11.98 6.89 -5.66
CA VAL A 92 -11.37 8.13 -6.15
C VAL A 92 -12.30 9.32 -5.88
N SER A 93 -13.60 9.17 -6.17
CA SER A 93 -14.58 10.23 -5.89
C SER A 93 -14.73 10.47 -4.38
N ALA A 94 -14.78 9.40 -3.57
CA ALA A 94 -14.87 9.52 -2.11
C ALA A 94 -13.64 10.18 -1.50
N ALA A 95 -12.43 9.81 -1.92
CA ALA A 95 -11.17 10.39 -1.43
C ALA A 95 -10.95 11.85 -1.87
N GLN A 96 -11.58 12.29 -2.98
CA GLN A 96 -11.58 13.69 -3.40
C GLN A 96 -12.56 14.56 -2.60
N GLN A 97 -13.62 13.97 -2.03
CA GLN A 97 -14.49 14.65 -1.10
C GLN A 97 -13.73 14.85 0.22
N LYS A 98 -13.37 16.10 0.54
CA LYS A 98 -12.60 16.48 1.74
C LYS A 98 -13.12 15.74 2.97
N GLY A 99 -12.29 14.91 3.60
CA GLY A 99 -12.59 14.23 4.87
C GLY A 99 -12.36 12.72 4.89
N TYR A 100 -12.15 12.08 3.73
CA TYR A 100 -11.87 10.65 3.66
C TYR A 100 -10.41 10.37 3.28
N THR A 101 -9.70 9.62 4.13
CA THR A 101 -8.33 9.11 3.93
C THR A 101 -8.19 7.72 4.52
#